data_AF-A0A2L1DGB6-F1
#
_entry.id   AF-A0A2L1DGB6-F1
#
_cell.length_a   1.000
_cell.length_b   1.000
_cell.length_c   1.000
_cell.angle_alpha   90.00
_cell.angle_beta   90.00
_cell.angle_gamma   90.00
#
_symmetry.space_group_name_H-M   'P 1'
#
loop_
_entity.id
_entity.type
_entity.pdbx_description
1 polymer ?
#
loop_
_entity_poly.entity_id
_entity_poly.type
_entity_poly.pdbx_seq_one_letter_code
_entity_poly.pdbx_strand_id
1 'polypeptide(L)'
;YFERVADKTSDKDIFTSKIIPSRGAWLEFEIDKRDAVGVRVDRKRKQSVTVLLKALGLSEAQIREEFAQFPAVLDTLEKDHVHTEDEALLDLYRKIRPGEPPTVEAGRALLENFYFNPKRYDLAKVGRYKVNKKLGIDAPLGESVLSVTDIVATIKYMAALHADVATIPGNRNGEAVEVRVETDDIDHFGNRRIRAVGELIQNQVRTGLSRMERVVRERMTTQDVEAITPQTLINIRPVVASIKEFFGTSQLSQFMDQNNPLAGLTHKRRLSALGPGGLSRDRAGMEV
;
A
#
# COMPACT_ATOMS: atom_id res chain seq x y z
N TYR A 1 -8.96 -0.12 -3.16
CA TYR A 1 -9.68 -0.21 -4.44
C TYR A 1 -10.15 -1.63 -4.63
N PHE A 2 -11.37 -1.82 -5.10
CA PHE A 2 -12.00 -3.12 -5.35
C PHE A 2 -12.43 -3.24 -6.81
N GLU A 3 -12.23 -4.39 -7.40
CA GLU A 3 -12.43 -4.64 -8.83
C GLU A 3 -13.09 -6.02 -9.02
N ARG A 4 -14.00 -6.12 -9.99
CA ARG A 4 -14.64 -7.37 -10.44
C ARG A 4 -14.31 -7.54 -11.91
N VAL A 5 -13.65 -8.63 -12.27
CA VAL A 5 -13.19 -8.90 -13.64
C VAL A 5 -13.62 -10.30 -14.04
N ALA A 6 -14.33 -10.44 -15.16
CA ALA A 6 -14.67 -11.74 -15.71
C ALA A 6 -13.39 -12.52 -16.08
N ASP A 7 -13.28 -13.77 -15.63
CA ASP A 7 -12.19 -14.64 -16.04
C ASP A 7 -12.32 -14.97 -17.53
N LYS A 8 -11.20 -14.96 -18.27
CA LYS A 8 -11.22 -15.22 -19.71
C LYS A 8 -11.47 -16.67 -20.09
N THR A 9 -11.34 -17.59 -19.12
CA THR A 9 -11.32 -19.03 -19.35
C THR A 9 -12.45 -19.77 -18.64
N SER A 10 -13.32 -19.06 -17.92
CA SER A 10 -14.43 -19.61 -17.18
C SER A 10 -15.53 -18.57 -17.04
N ASP A 11 -16.76 -19.00 -16.79
CA ASP A 11 -17.91 -18.11 -16.56
C ASP A 11 -17.94 -17.55 -15.13
N LYS A 12 -16.77 -17.44 -14.49
CA LYS A 12 -16.62 -16.94 -13.12
C LYS A 12 -15.91 -15.60 -13.11
N ASP A 13 -16.32 -14.75 -12.19
CA ASP A 13 -15.64 -13.49 -11.92
C ASP A 13 -14.48 -13.67 -10.94
N ILE A 14 -13.43 -12.89 -11.16
CA ILE A 14 -12.30 -12.71 -10.25
C ILE A 14 -12.50 -11.39 -9.54
N PHE A 15 -12.43 -11.43 -8.21
CA PHE A 15 -12.56 -10.24 -7.37
C PHE A 15 -11.18 -9.88 -6.84
N THR A 16 -10.77 -8.63 -6.98
CA THR A 16 -9.49 -8.17 -6.46
C THR A 16 -9.66 -6.95 -5.58
N SER A 17 -8.77 -6.82 -4.61
CA SER A 17 -8.63 -5.60 -3.84
C SER A 17 -7.16 -5.20 -3.72
N LYS A 18 -6.91 -3.90 -3.82
CA LYS A 18 -5.57 -3.30 -3.79
C LYS A 18 -5.54 -2.19 -2.75
N ILE A 19 -4.67 -2.31 -1.76
CA ILE A 19 -4.31 -1.26 -0.83
C ILE A 19 -3.01 -0.62 -1.30
N ILE A 20 -3.11 0.62 -1.77
CA ILE A 20 -1.99 1.37 -2.35
C ILE A 20 -1.61 2.49 -1.37
N PRO A 21 -0.49 2.38 -0.65
CA PRO A 21 -0.07 3.45 0.25
C PRO A 21 0.51 4.63 -0.52
N SER A 22 0.61 5.78 0.15
CA SER A 22 1.40 6.90 -0.36
C SER A 22 2.89 6.52 -0.44
N ARG A 23 3.36 5.66 0.46
CA ARG A 23 4.72 5.12 0.52
C ARG A 23 4.73 3.80 1.27
N GLY A 24 5.43 2.80 0.76
CA GLY A 24 5.56 1.49 1.39
C GLY A 24 5.14 0.34 0.46
N ALA A 25 5.07 -0.86 1.02
CA ALA A 25 4.72 -2.09 0.32
C ALA A 25 3.24 -2.09 -0.12
N TRP A 26 2.93 -2.68 -1.27
CA TRP A 26 1.54 -2.88 -1.68
C TRP A 26 0.97 -4.13 -1.02
N LEU A 27 -0.32 -4.10 -0.70
CA LEU A 27 -1.05 -5.27 -0.21
C LEU A 27 -2.25 -5.52 -1.13
N GLU A 28 -2.26 -6.69 -1.76
CA GLU A 28 -3.23 -7.05 -2.78
C GLU A 28 -3.90 -8.38 -2.41
N PHE A 29 -5.22 -8.44 -2.52
CA PHE A 29 -6.01 -9.65 -2.30
C PHE A 29 -6.78 -10.03 -3.56
N GLU A 30 -7.06 -11.31 -3.70
CA GLU A 30 -7.74 -11.87 -4.86
C GLU A 30 -8.59 -13.07 -4.43
N ILE A 31 -9.84 -13.12 -4.88
CA ILE A 31 -10.65 -14.34 -4.91
C ILE A 31 -10.61 -14.83 -6.35
N ASP A 32 -9.98 -15.98 -6.57
CA ASP A 32 -9.84 -16.54 -7.90
C ASP A 32 -11.06 -17.38 -8.32
N LYS A 33 -11.06 -17.85 -9.57
CA LYS A 33 -12.12 -18.69 -10.13
C LYS A 33 -12.39 -20.01 -9.39
N ARG A 34 -11.49 -20.43 -8.48
CA ARG A 34 -11.67 -21.62 -7.63
C ARG A 34 -12.23 -21.25 -6.26
N ASP A 35 -12.68 -20.01 -6.09
CA ASP A 35 -13.16 -19.42 -4.84
C ASP A 35 -12.09 -19.45 -3.73
N ALA A 36 -10.82 -19.54 -4.12
CA ALA A 36 -9.70 -19.51 -3.18
C ALA A 36 -9.24 -18.07 -2.95
N VAL A 37 -9.13 -17.69 -1.67
CA VAL A 37 -8.75 -16.34 -1.28
C VAL A 37 -7.24 -16.26 -1.09
N GLY A 38 -6.59 -15.44 -1.92
CA GLY A 38 -5.15 -15.26 -1.87
C GLY A 38 -4.73 -13.83 -1.59
N VAL A 39 -3.46 -13.69 -1.24
CA VAL A 39 -2.78 -12.43 -0.99
C VAL A 39 -1.46 -12.35 -1.75
N ARG A 40 -1.11 -11.17 -2.25
CA ARG A 40 0.24 -10.81 -2.70
C ARG A 40 0.76 -9.67 -1.83
N VAL A 41 1.84 -9.93 -1.11
CA VAL A 41 2.58 -8.95 -0.30
C VAL A 41 3.69 -8.35 -1.15
N ASP A 42 3.71 -7.04 -1.31
CA ASP A 42 4.69 -6.29 -2.10
C ASP A 42 4.92 -6.85 -3.52
N ARG A 43 3.82 -7.20 -4.21
CA ARG A 43 3.83 -7.79 -5.57
C ARG A 43 4.65 -9.09 -5.68
N LYS A 44 4.86 -9.79 -4.56
CA LYS A 44 5.53 -11.11 -4.54
C LYS A 44 4.53 -12.22 -4.87
N ARG A 45 5.00 -13.47 -4.78
CA ARG A 45 4.22 -14.68 -5.10
C ARG A 45 2.92 -14.72 -4.29
N LYS A 46 1.85 -15.19 -4.92
CA LYS A 46 0.53 -15.39 -4.31
C LYS A 46 0.65 -16.41 -3.17
N GLN A 47 0.01 -16.11 -2.05
CA GLN A 47 -0.08 -16.97 -0.86
C GLN A 47 -1.54 -17.07 -0.43
N SER A 48 -1.88 -18.04 0.43
CA SER A 48 -3.22 -18.09 1.03
C SER A 48 -3.43 -16.86 1.92
N VAL A 49 -4.64 -16.31 1.92
CA VAL A 49 -4.98 -15.21 2.84
C VAL A 49 -4.89 -15.64 4.31
N THR A 50 -5.16 -16.91 4.59
CA THR A 50 -5.16 -17.47 5.95
C THR A 50 -3.77 -17.48 6.56
N VAL A 51 -2.74 -17.68 5.75
CA VAL A 51 -1.33 -17.55 6.16
C VAL A 51 -1.04 -16.12 6.61
N LEU A 52 -1.52 -15.10 5.88
CA LEU A 52 -1.36 -13.71 6.35
C LEU A 52 -2.10 -13.47 7.66
N LEU A 53 -3.36 -13.90 7.77
CA LEU A 53 -4.16 -13.69 8.99
C LEU A 53 -3.52 -14.34 10.21
N LYS A 54 -3.02 -15.58 10.08
CA LYS A 54 -2.27 -16.28 11.13
C LYS A 54 -0.97 -15.57 11.47
N ALA A 55 -0.22 -15.11 10.47
CA ALA A 55 1.01 -14.34 10.67
C ALA A 55 0.78 -12.95 11.32
N LEU A 56 -0.44 -12.42 11.25
CA LEU A 56 -0.88 -11.22 11.96
C LEU A 56 -1.36 -11.51 13.39
N GLY A 57 -1.32 -12.77 13.83
CA GLY A 57 -1.66 -13.20 15.18
C GLY A 57 -3.11 -13.66 15.38
N LEU A 58 -3.89 -13.84 14.30
CA LEU A 58 -5.25 -14.38 14.44
C LEU A 58 -5.21 -15.92 14.54
N SER A 59 -5.85 -16.46 15.57
CA SER A 59 -6.10 -17.90 15.69
C SER A 59 -7.13 -18.37 14.68
N GLU A 60 -7.14 -19.66 14.35
CA GLU A 60 -8.15 -20.20 13.44
C GLU A 60 -9.58 -20.04 13.95
N ALA A 61 -9.79 -20.08 15.27
CA ALA A 61 -11.10 -19.84 15.86
C ALA A 61 -11.58 -18.42 15.59
N GLN A 62 -10.71 -17.42 15.78
CA GLN A 62 -11.01 -16.03 15.45
C GLN A 62 -11.26 -15.84 13.95
N ILE A 63 -10.47 -16.50 13.08
CA ILE A 63 -10.71 -16.42 11.63
C ILE A 63 -12.10 -16.99 11.28
N ARG A 64 -12.49 -18.12 11.87
CA ARG A 64 -13.82 -18.71 11.65
C ARG A 64 -14.94 -17.79 12.12
N GLU A 65 -14.78 -17.15 13.28
CA GLU A 65 -15.76 -16.22 13.81
C GLU A 65 -15.88 -14.95 12.95
N GLU A 66 -14.74 -14.32 12.63
CA GLU A 66 -14.69 -13.07 11.88
C GLU A 66 -15.26 -13.21 10.46
N PHE A 67 -15.06 -14.37 9.83
CA PHE A 67 -15.47 -14.66 8.46
C PHE A 67 -16.60 -15.69 8.35
N ALA A 68 -17.36 -15.91 9.42
CA ALA A 68 -18.43 -16.93 9.49
C ALA A 68 -19.46 -16.84 8.35
N GLN A 69 -19.70 -15.62 7.84
CA GLN A 69 -20.67 -15.35 6.77
C GLN A 69 -20.09 -15.55 5.35
N PHE A 70 -18.80 -15.87 5.22
CA PHE A 70 -18.08 -15.87 3.94
C PHE A 70 -17.44 -17.24 3.65
N PRO A 71 -18.16 -18.15 2.97
CA PRO A 71 -17.67 -19.51 2.69
C PRO A 71 -16.31 -19.56 1.99
N ALA A 72 -16.03 -18.64 1.05
CA ALA A 72 -14.75 -18.61 0.34
C ALA A 72 -13.53 -18.53 1.28
N VAL A 73 -13.62 -17.76 2.37
CA VAL A 73 -12.54 -17.64 3.35
C VAL A 73 -12.44 -18.91 4.21
N LEU A 74 -13.59 -19.48 4.60
CA LEU A 74 -13.65 -20.70 5.40
C LEU A 74 -13.12 -21.92 4.62
N ASP A 75 -13.52 -22.09 3.37
CA ASP A 75 -13.04 -23.14 2.48
C ASP A 75 -11.53 -23.02 2.22
N THR A 76 -11.03 -21.78 2.17
CA THR A 76 -9.59 -21.51 2.07
C THR A 76 -8.87 -21.92 3.35
N LEU A 77 -9.47 -21.71 4.53
CA LEU A 77 -8.94 -22.13 5.82
C LEU A 77 -8.92 -23.65 5.99
N GLU A 78 -9.94 -24.36 5.51
CA GLU A 78 -9.99 -25.84 5.56
C GLU A 78 -8.92 -26.50 4.70
N LYS A 79 -8.55 -25.87 3.57
CA LYS A 79 -7.50 -26.35 2.67
C LYS A 79 -6.09 -25.91 3.10
N ASP A 80 -5.97 -25.13 4.16
CA ASP A 80 -4.71 -24.60 4.66
C ASP A 80 -3.91 -25.70 5.39
N HIS A 81 -2.59 -25.71 5.18
CA HIS A 81 -1.67 -26.67 5.81
C HIS A 81 -0.82 -26.03 6.91
N VAL A 82 -0.91 -24.72 7.07
CA VAL A 82 -0.18 -23.94 8.08
C VAL A 82 -1.14 -23.67 9.22
N HIS A 83 -0.86 -24.08 10.45
CA HIS A 83 -1.84 -23.95 11.55
C HIS A 83 -1.44 -22.92 12.60
N THR A 84 -0.14 -22.69 12.78
CA THR A 84 0.39 -21.78 13.80
C THR A 84 0.85 -20.44 13.23
N GLU A 85 0.90 -19.42 14.08
CA GLU A 85 1.46 -18.10 13.73
C GLU A 85 2.91 -18.21 13.27
N ASP A 86 3.72 -19.01 13.97
CA ASP A 86 5.15 -19.18 13.67
C ASP A 86 5.38 -19.84 12.31
N GLU A 87 4.64 -20.91 11.99
CA GLU A 87 4.70 -21.54 10.66
C GLU A 87 4.27 -20.56 9.56
N ALA A 88 3.26 -19.73 9.83
CA ALA A 88 2.78 -18.73 8.89
C ALA A 88 3.82 -17.64 8.63
N LEU A 89 4.50 -17.17 9.67
CA LEU A 89 5.61 -16.21 9.56
C LEU A 89 6.77 -16.79 8.75
N LEU A 90 7.11 -18.06 8.96
CA LEU A 90 8.16 -18.75 8.22
C LEU A 90 7.79 -18.94 6.74
N ASP A 91 6.57 -19.39 6.43
CA ASP A 91 6.09 -19.58 5.06
C ASP A 91 6.04 -18.24 4.30
N LEU A 92 5.51 -17.20 4.94
CA LEU A 92 5.46 -15.85 4.40
C LEU A 92 6.87 -15.33 4.08
N TYR A 93 7.80 -15.48 5.03
CA TYR A 93 9.19 -15.03 4.85
C TYR A 93 9.87 -15.77 3.70
N ARG A 94 9.75 -17.10 3.65
CA ARG A 94 10.35 -17.94 2.59
C ARG A 94 9.90 -17.53 1.20
N LYS A 95 8.61 -17.18 1.03
CA LYS A 95 8.07 -16.77 -0.28
C LYS A 95 8.48 -15.35 -0.69
N ILE A 96 8.70 -14.45 0.27
CA ILE A 96 9.14 -13.08 0.00
C ILE A 96 10.65 -13.02 -0.21
N ARG A 97 11.43 -13.79 0.56
CA ARG A 97 12.89 -13.87 0.53
C ARG A 97 13.38 -15.32 0.43
N PRO A 98 13.30 -15.94 -0.76
CA PRO A 98 13.62 -17.37 -0.93
C PRO A 98 15.11 -17.73 -0.75
N GLY A 99 16.01 -16.74 -0.76
CA GLY A 99 17.46 -16.95 -0.60
C GLY A 99 17.99 -16.77 0.82
N GLU A 100 17.14 -16.39 1.78
CA GLU A 100 17.54 -16.15 3.17
C GLU A 100 16.96 -17.24 4.09
N PRO A 101 17.70 -17.69 5.12
CA PRO A 101 17.17 -18.66 6.07
C PRO A 101 15.97 -18.06 6.81
N PRO A 102 14.78 -18.70 6.79
CA PRO A 102 13.59 -18.15 7.43
C PRO A 102 13.67 -18.34 8.96
N THR A 103 13.44 -17.25 9.71
CA THR A 103 13.19 -17.30 11.15
C THR A 103 11.88 -16.58 11.48
N VAL A 104 11.27 -16.92 12.61
CA VAL A 104 9.99 -16.34 13.06
C VAL A 104 10.16 -14.84 13.29
N GLU A 105 11.26 -14.43 13.93
CA GLU A 105 11.58 -13.04 14.22
C GLU A 105 11.79 -12.24 12.93
N ALA A 106 12.45 -12.84 11.93
CA ALA A 106 12.66 -12.21 10.64
C ALA A 106 11.32 -12.02 9.89
N GLY A 107 10.43 -13.02 9.94
CA GLY A 107 9.06 -12.93 9.43
C GLY A 107 8.26 -11.81 10.09
N ARG A 108 8.29 -11.76 11.43
CA ARG A 108 7.57 -10.73 12.22
C ARG A 108 8.10 -9.34 11.93
N ALA A 109 9.43 -9.17 11.96
CA ALA A 109 10.08 -7.91 11.64
C ALA A 109 9.81 -7.47 10.19
N LEU A 110 9.69 -8.40 9.25
CA LEU A 110 9.34 -8.10 7.86
C LEU A 110 7.94 -7.51 7.76
N LEU A 111 6.93 -8.15 8.36
CA LEU A 111 5.55 -7.64 8.39
C LEU A 111 5.45 -6.27 9.08
N GLU A 112 6.08 -6.13 10.24
CA GLU A 112 6.16 -4.88 10.98
C GLU A 112 6.70 -3.75 10.10
N ASN A 113 7.82 -3.99 9.42
CA ASN A 113 8.43 -3.02 8.53
C ASN A 113 7.63 -2.74 7.27
N PHE A 114 6.81 -3.68 6.82
CA PHE A 114 6.00 -3.52 5.61
C PHE A 114 4.74 -2.72 5.85
N TYR A 115 4.06 -2.86 6.99
CA TYR A 115 2.72 -2.29 7.15
C TYR A 115 2.51 -1.44 8.42
N PHE A 116 3.28 -1.69 9.47
CA PHE A 116 3.03 -1.12 10.80
C PHE A 116 4.07 -0.07 11.22
N ASN A 117 5.25 -0.06 10.58
CA ASN A 117 6.31 0.90 10.89
C ASN A 117 6.12 2.24 10.13
N PRO A 118 5.86 3.38 10.82
CA PRO A 118 5.63 4.67 10.17
C PRO A 118 6.85 5.22 9.41
N LYS A 119 8.06 4.76 9.77
CA LYS A 119 9.28 5.13 9.04
C LYS A 119 9.32 4.50 7.66
N ARG A 120 8.64 3.38 7.42
CA ARG A 120 8.70 2.63 6.15
C ARG A 120 7.37 2.63 5.38
N TYR A 121 6.25 2.73 6.09
CA TYR A 121 4.91 2.72 5.53
C TYR A 121 4.14 3.99 5.90
N ASP A 122 3.39 4.54 4.94
CA ASP A 122 2.62 5.77 5.10
C ASP A 122 1.48 5.85 4.08
N LEU A 123 0.24 5.88 4.56
CA LEU A 123 -0.98 6.12 3.78
C LEU A 123 -1.17 7.61 3.43
N ALA A 124 -0.49 8.52 4.13
CA ALA A 124 -0.82 9.93 4.27
C ALA A 124 -2.23 10.17 4.84
N LYS A 125 -2.49 11.40 5.32
CA LYS A 125 -3.79 11.78 5.87
C LYS A 125 -4.95 11.50 4.92
N VAL A 126 -4.74 11.76 3.61
CA VAL A 126 -5.74 11.54 2.56
C VAL A 126 -5.99 10.04 2.33
N GLY A 127 -4.94 9.21 2.34
CA GLY A 127 -5.11 7.76 2.20
C GLY A 127 -5.82 7.14 3.40
N ARG A 128 -5.48 7.56 4.64
CA ARG A 128 -6.20 7.16 5.85
C ARG A 128 -7.68 7.54 5.77
N TYR A 129 -7.99 8.79 5.42
CA TYR A 129 -9.37 9.23 5.19
C TYR A 129 -10.11 8.37 4.16
N LYS A 130 -9.45 7.99 3.07
CA LYS A 130 -10.02 7.14 2.02
C LYS A 130 -10.33 5.72 2.51
N VAL A 131 -9.41 5.10 3.25
CA VAL A 131 -9.60 3.77 3.83
C VAL A 131 -10.77 3.80 4.82
N ASN A 132 -10.75 4.74 5.76
CA ASN A 132 -11.81 4.93 6.76
C ASN A 132 -13.18 5.09 6.10
N LYS A 133 -13.27 5.95 5.08
CA LYS A 133 -14.53 6.17 4.36
C LYS A 133 -14.98 4.92 3.61
N LYS A 134 -14.06 4.23 2.91
CA LYS A 134 -14.40 3.08 2.07
C LYS A 134 -14.83 1.86 2.90
N LEU A 135 -14.16 1.61 4.02
CA LEU A 135 -14.42 0.44 4.87
C LEU A 135 -15.38 0.73 6.04
N GLY A 136 -15.71 2.00 6.29
CA GLY A 136 -16.49 2.39 7.48
C GLY A 136 -15.71 2.12 8.76
N ILE A 137 -14.47 2.59 8.82
CA ILE A 137 -13.60 2.47 10.00
C ILE A 137 -13.37 3.85 10.59
N ASP A 138 -13.46 3.97 11.91
CA ASP A 138 -13.26 5.21 12.64
C ASP A 138 -11.86 5.30 13.28
N ALA A 139 -10.83 5.39 12.43
CA ALA A 139 -9.44 5.54 12.87
C ALA A 139 -8.99 7.01 12.76
N PRO A 140 -8.18 7.54 13.70
CA PRO A 140 -7.66 8.91 13.61
C PRO A 140 -6.88 9.17 12.31
N LEU A 141 -7.09 10.34 11.69
CA LEU A 141 -6.38 10.72 10.46
C LEU A 141 -4.85 10.86 10.63
N GLY A 142 -4.37 10.94 11.88
CA GLY A 142 -2.95 10.94 12.21
C GLY A 142 -2.30 9.56 12.13
N GLU A 143 -3.09 8.47 12.19
CA GLU A 143 -2.59 7.11 12.10
C GLU A 143 -2.31 6.76 10.64
N SER A 144 -1.09 7.02 10.20
CA SER A 144 -0.68 6.87 8.80
C SER A 144 -0.25 5.45 8.42
N VAL A 145 -0.25 4.49 9.35
CA VAL A 145 0.12 3.08 9.11
C VAL A 145 -1.11 2.19 9.16
N LEU A 146 -1.14 1.10 8.39
CA LEU A 146 -2.26 0.16 8.44
C LEU A 146 -2.40 -0.47 9.82
N SER A 147 -3.61 -0.90 10.15
CA SER A 147 -3.91 -1.72 11.32
C SER A 147 -4.39 -3.11 10.88
N VAL A 148 -4.38 -4.07 11.79
CA VAL A 148 -4.92 -5.41 11.53
C VAL A 148 -6.43 -5.33 11.21
N THR A 149 -7.16 -4.41 11.87
CA THR A 149 -8.58 -4.18 11.60
C THR A 149 -8.81 -3.66 10.19
N ASP A 150 -7.96 -2.77 9.66
CA ASP A 150 -8.03 -2.33 8.25
C ASP A 150 -7.90 -3.52 7.28
N ILE A 151 -6.97 -4.43 7.57
CA ILE A 151 -6.68 -5.60 6.73
C ILE A 151 -7.86 -6.58 6.76
N VAL A 152 -8.36 -6.92 7.95
CA VAL A 152 -9.52 -7.80 8.13
C VAL A 152 -10.75 -7.21 7.44
N ALA A 153 -11.04 -5.92 7.66
CA ALA A 153 -12.16 -5.24 7.02
C ALA A 153 -12.03 -5.20 5.49
N THR A 154 -10.82 -5.06 4.95
CA THR A 154 -10.58 -5.14 3.49
C THR A 154 -10.93 -6.52 2.95
N ILE A 155 -10.50 -7.59 3.63
CA ILE A 155 -10.81 -8.96 3.22
C ILE A 155 -12.32 -9.22 3.32
N LYS A 156 -12.98 -8.77 4.40
CA LYS A 156 -14.44 -8.87 4.56
C LYS A 156 -15.18 -8.15 3.44
N TYR A 157 -14.77 -6.92 3.10
CA TYR A 157 -15.39 -6.17 2.02
C TYR A 157 -15.24 -6.91 0.68
N MET A 158 -14.07 -7.47 0.39
CA MET A 158 -13.85 -8.25 -0.84
C MET A 158 -14.70 -9.54 -0.86
N ALA A 159 -14.80 -10.23 0.27
CA ALA A 159 -15.63 -11.43 0.39
C ALA A 159 -17.13 -11.11 0.28
N ALA A 160 -17.58 -9.99 0.85
CA ALA A 160 -18.95 -9.48 0.70
C ALA A 160 -19.26 -9.15 -0.77
N LEU A 161 -18.30 -8.56 -1.49
CA LEU A 161 -18.44 -8.26 -2.91
C LEU A 161 -18.56 -9.54 -3.76
N HIS A 162 -17.83 -10.61 -3.41
CA HIS A 162 -17.94 -11.92 -4.07
C HIS A 162 -19.26 -12.63 -3.75
N ALA A 163 -19.78 -12.46 -2.52
CA ALA A 163 -21.07 -13.01 -2.09
C ALA A 163 -22.28 -12.15 -2.53
N ASP A 164 -22.08 -11.14 -3.40
CA ASP A 164 -23.10 -10.17 -3.85
C ASP A 164 -23.90 -9.53 -2.69
N VAL A 165 -23.26 -9.34 -1.53
CA VAL A 165 -23.85 -8.66 -0.37
C VAL A 165 -23.88 -7.16 -0.65
N ALA A 166 -25.05 -6.52 -0.53
CA ALA A 166 -25.22 -5.11 -0.90
C ALA A 166 -24.60 -4.12 0.10
N THR A 167 -24.64 -4.42 1.41
CA THR A 167 -24.13 -3.56 2.48
C THR A 167 -23.43 -4.38 3.56
N ILE A 168 -22.44 -3.77 4.20
CA ILE A 168 -21.79 -4.32 5.40
C ILE A 168 -21.87 -3.28 6.54
N PRO A 169 -21.95 -3.73 7.80
CA PRO A 169 -21.91 -2.83 8.93
C PRO A 169 -20.53 -2.17 9.05
N GLY A 170 -20.52 -0.89 9.36
CA GLY A 170 -19.33 -0.10 9.65
C GLY A 170 -19.62 0.96 10.71
N ASN A 171 -18.60 1.76 11.02
CA ASN A 171 -18.67 2.85 11.97
C ASN A 171 -18.09 4.13 11.34
N ARG A 172 -18.77 5.26 11.51
CA ARG A 172 -18.27 6.58 11.13
C ARG A 172 -18.60 7.57 12.24
N ASN A 173 -17.58 8.24 12.79
CA ASN A 173 -17.72 9.23 13.86
C ASN A 173 -18.48 8.68 15.08
N GLY A 174 -18.24 7.42 15.44
CA GLY A 174 -18.92 6.73 16.55
C GLY A 174 -20.34 6.22 16.25
N GLU A 175 -20.88 6.46 15.05
CA GLU A 175 -22.21 5.99 14.65
C GLU A 175 -22.13 4.75 13.76
N ALA A 176 -23.00 3.78 14.03
CA ALA A 176 -23.16 2.61 13.16
C ALA A 176 -23.74 3.04 11.79
N VAL A 177 -23.07 2.64 10.73
CA VAL A 177 -23.45 2.96 9.35
C VAL A 177 -23.42 1.72 8.47
N GLU A 178 -24.35 1.65 7.53
CA GLU A 178 -24.32 0.65 6.47
C GLU A 178 -23.39 1.14 5.34
N VAL A 179 -22.30 0.41 5.11
CA VAL A 179 -21.35 0.68 4.04
C VAL A 179 -21.78 -0.11 2.81
N ARG A 180 -22.11 0.59 1.73
CA ARG A 180 -22.41 -0.03 0.44
C ARG A 180 -21.21 -0.76 -0.12
N VAL A 181 -21.41 -2.01 -0.52
CA VAL A 181 -20.40 -2.84 -1.17
C VAL A 181 -20.52 -2.69 -2.68
N GLU A 182 -19.52 -2.03 -3.26
CA GLU A 182 -19.39 -1.79 -4.69
C GLU A 182 -17.92 -1.79 -5.13
N THR A 183 -17.71 -2.06 -6.42
CA THR A 183 -16.43 -1.87 -7.11
C THR A 183 -16.06 -0.40 -7.19
N ASP A 184 -14.77 -0.11 -7.33
CA ASP A 184 -14.28 1.25 -7.50
C ASP A 184 -13.97 1.54 -8.96
N ASP A 185 -14.46 2.68 -9.46
CA ASP A 185 -13.96 3.28 -10.70
C ASP A 185 -12.63 3.99 -10.41
N ILE A 186 -11.56 3.49 -11.02
CA ILE A 186 -10.20 4.04 -10.86
C ILE A 186 -10.02 5.39 -11.58
N ASP A 187 -10.92 5.75 -12.48
CA ASP A 187 -10.82 6.95 -13.33
C ASP A 187 -11.66 8.12 -12.82
N HIS A 188 -12.63 7.83 -11.96
CA HIS A 188 -13.36 8.84 -11.21
C HIS A 188 -12.40 9.78 -10.46
N PHE A 189 -12.59 11.10 -10.56
CA PHE A 189 -11.72 12.10 -9.90
C PHE A 189 -11.68 12.01 -8.38
N GLY A 190 -12.68 11.37 -7.77
CA GLY A 190 -12.60 11.00 -6.36
C GLY A 190 -11.40 10.08 -6.07
N ASN A 191 -11.02 9.21 -7.00
CA ASN A 191 -9.98 8.20 -6.87
C ASN A 191 -8.68 8.57 -7.62
N ARG A 192 -8.74 9.52 -8.57
CA ARG A 192 -7.56 10.12 -9.20
C ARG A 192 -7.14 11.42 -8.50
N ARG A 193 -5.96 11.39 -7.86
CA ARG A 193 -5.41 12.55 -7.14
C ARG A 193 -4.35 13.30 -7.95
N ILE A 194 -4.48 14.62 -8.02
CA ILE A 194 -3.45 15.50 -8.59
C ILE A 194 -2.37 15.78 -7.53
N ARG A 195 -1.10 15.56 -7.92
CA ARG A 195 0.07 15.94 -7.10
C ARG A 195 0.62 17.26 -7.62
N ALA A 196 0.56 18.30 -6.77
CA ALA A 196 1.07 19.62 -7.12
C ALA A 196 2.60 19.69 -6.99
N VAL A 197 3.21 20.75 -7.54
CA VAL A 197 4.67 20.98 -7.53
C VAL A 197 5.27 20.87 -6.13
N GLY A 198 4.62 21.46 -5.12
CA GLY A 198 5.10 21.41 -3.73
C GLY A 198 5.22 19.99 -3.19
N GLU A 199 4.27 19.10 -3.50
CA GLU A 199 4.32 17.71 -3.08
C GLU A 199 5.41 16.91 -3.81
N LEU A 200 5.60 17.18 -5.10
CA LEU A 200 6.66 16.55 -5.88
C LEU A 200 8.04 16.91 -5.28
N ILE A 201 8.27 18.19 -4.99
CA ILE A 201 9.52 18.65 -4.37
C ILE A 201 9.67 18.08 -2.94
N GLN A 202 8.61 18.09 -2.14
CA GLN A 202 8.61 17.53 -0.79
C GLN A 202 9.06 16.06 -0.78
N ASN A 203 8.60 15.26 -1.75
CA ASN A 203 8.99 13.86 -1.87
C ASN A 203 10.49 13.69 -2.19
N GLN A 204 11.06 14.56 -3.01
CA GLN A 204 12.50 14.55 -3.32
C GLN A 204 13.32 14.94 -2.10
N VAL A 205 12.94 16.03 -1.41
CA VAL A 205 13.59 16.47 -0.18
C VAL A 205 13.54 15.36 0.88
N ARG A 206 12.39 14.71 1.07
CA ARG A 206 12.24 13.58 1.99
C ARG A 206 13.20 12.43 1.64
N THR A 207 13.32 12.10 0.36
CA THR A 207 14.24 11.04 -0.10
C THR A 207 15.69 11.43 0.17
N GLY A 208 16.07 12.68 -0.09
CA GLY A 208 17.38 13.23 0.25
C GLY A 208 17.67 13.19 1.76
N LEU A 209 16.70 13.57 2.60
CA LEU A 209 16.80 13.51 4.06
C LEU A 209 16.94 12.08 4.56
N SER A 210 16.24 11.11 3.98
CA SER A 210 16.38 9.70 4.36
C SER A 210 17.77 9.15 4.05
N ARG A 211 18.37 9.54 2.90
CA ARG A 211 19.76 9.20 2.57
C ARG A 211 20.74 9.86 3.56
N MET A 212 20.50 11.11 3.92
CA MET A 212 21.31 11.83 4.92
C MET A 212 21.18 11.21 6.32
N GLU A 213 19.97 10.80 6.73
CA GLU A 213 19.74 10.11 8.01
C GLU A 213 20.58 8.83 8.12
N ARG A 214 20.66 8.05 7.03
CA ARG A 214 21.51 6.86 6.99
C ARG A 214 22.99 7.20 7.24
N VAL A 215 23.50 8.25 6.60
CA VAL A 215 24.89 8.72 6.79
C VAL A 215 25.11 9.19 8.23
N VAL A 216 24.15 9.90 8.82
CA VAL A 216 24.21 10.34 10.22
C VAL A 216 24.28 9.12 11.15
N ARG A 217 23.42 8.11 10.97
CA ARG A 217 23.42 6.89 11.79
C ARG A 217 24.78 6.15 11.73
N GLU A 218 25.35 6.04 10.54
CA GLU A 218 26.66 5.41 10.33
C GLU A 218 27.81 6.19 10.98
N ARG A 219 27.78 7.52 10.89
CA ARG A 219 28.78 8.39 11.55
C ARG A 219 28.68 8.34 13.07
N MET A 220 27.47 8.27 13.62
CA MET A 220 27.27 8.16 15.07
C MET A 220 27.85 6.87 15.66
N THR A 221 27.95 5.78 14.88
CA THR A 221 28.55 4.52 15.34
C THR A 221 30.06 4.45 15.14
N THR A 222 30.64 5.31 14.30
CA THR A 222 32.05 5.24 13.89
C THR A 222 32.91 6.35 14.51
N GLN A 223 32.31 7.50 14.84
CA GLN A 223 33.01 8.63 15.43
C GLN A 223 33.06 8.53 16.95
N ASP A 224 34.10 9.11 17.53
CA ASP A 224 34.26 9.23 18.97
C ASP A 224 33.19 10.17 19.56
N VAL A 225 32.56 9.74 20.66
CA VAL A 225 31.42 10.41 21.29
C VAL A 225 31.77 11.83 21.72
N GLU A 226 33.01 12.06 22.16
CA GLU A 226 33.48 13.38 22.61
C GLU A 226 33.73 14.37 21.45
N ALA A 227 33.94 13.87 20.23
CA ALA A 227 34.23 14.69 19.06
C ALA A 227 32.99 14.97 18.16
N ILE A 228 31.83 14.41 18.51
CA ILE A 228 30.60 14.56 17.72
C ILE A 228 30.03 15.97 17.84
N THR A 229 29.86 16.64 16.71
CA THR A 229 29.11 17.90 16.60
C THR A 229 28.08 17.80 15.47
N PRO A 230 27.01 18.61 15.46
CA PRO A 230 26.04 18.59 14.36
C PRO A 230 26.67 18.81 12.98
N GLN A 231 27.75 19.62 12.91
CA GLN A 231 28.46 19.87 11.66
C GLN A 231 29.21 18.63 11.15
N THR A 232 29.77 17.80 12.02
CA THR A 232 30.48 16.57 11.62
C THR A 232 29.52 15.47 11.18
N LEU A 233 28.30 15.46 11.69
CA LEU A 233 27.27 14.49 11.33
C LEU A 233 26.53 14.86 10.04
N ILE A 234 26.21 16.14 9.84
CA ILE A 234 25.35 16.58 8.73
C ILE A 234 26.13 16.66 7.42
N ASN A 235 25.74 15.83 6.45
CA ASN A 235 26.18 15.93 5.07
C ASN A 235 25.00 16.27 4.17
N ILE A 236 24.95 17.50 3.64
CA ILE A 236 23.85 17.98 2.81
C ILE A 236 23.90 17.46 1.36
N ARG A 237 25.00 16.85 0.92
CA ARG A 237 25.19 16.42 -0.48
C ARG A 237 24.04 15.54 -0.99
N PRO A 238 23.51 14.53 -0.25
CA PRO A 238 22.40 13.71 -0.72
C PRO A 238 21.10 14.50 -0.93
N VAL A 239 20.85 15.51 -0.09
CA VAL A 239 19.68 16.39 -0.20
C VAL A 239 19.79 17.25 -1.46
N VAL A 240 20.91 17.96 -1.61
CA VAL A 240 21.16 18.81 -2.79
C VAL A 240 21.14 18.00 -4.08
N ALA A 241 21.74 16.81 -4.08
CA ALA A 241 21.74 15.92 -5.23
C ALA A 241 20.33 15.50 -5.64
N SER A 242 19.47 15.11 -4.69
CA SER A 242 18.08 14.72 -4.99
C SER A 242 17.25 15.86 -5.62
N ILE A 243 17.47 17.10 -5.17
CA ILE A 243 16.79 18.28 -5.71
C ILE A 243 17.31 18.58 -7.12
N LYS A 244 18.64 18.57 -7.30
CA LYS A 244 19.26 18.81 -8.62
C LYS A 244 18.85 17.76 -9.65
N GLU A 245 18.83 16.50 -9.26
CA GLU A 245 18.39 15.38 -10.09
C GLU A 245 16.94 15.58 -10.55
N PHE A 246 16.04 15.95 -9.63
CA PHE A 246 14.64 16.21 -9.97
C PHE A 246 14.49 17.34 -11.01
N PHE A 247 15.14 18.49 -10.82
CA PHE A 247 15.01 19.58 -11.79
C PHE A 247 15.75 19.32 -13.10
N GLY A 248 16.82 18.52 -13.07
CA GLY A 248 17.65 18.24 -14.24
C GLY A 248 17.13 17.14 -15.16
N THR A 249 16.55 16.06 -14.62
CA THR A 249 16.23 14.85 -15.41
C THR A 249 14.78 14.37 -15.29
N SER A 250 13.97 14.97 -14.41
CA SER A 250 12.56 14.55 -14.26
C SER A 250 11.73 14.88 -15.48
N GLN A 251 10.87 13.95 -15.90
CA GLN A 251 9.84 14.18 -16.94
C GLN A 251 8.86 15.30 -16.58
N LEU A 252 8.72 15.62 -15.29
CA LEU A 252 7.85 16.68 -14.78
C LEU A 252 8.56 18.04 -14.70
N SER A 253 9.89 18.08 -14.89
CA SER A 253 10.67 19.31 -15.00
C SER A 253 10.93 19.58 -16.48
N GLN A 254 10.08 20.41 -17.08
CA GLN A 254 10.10 20.68 -18.52
C GLN A 254 10.58 22.09 -18.82
N PHE A 255 11.27 22.27 -19.95
CA PHE A 255 11.57 23.62 -20.46
C PHE A 255 10.26 24.35 -20.73
N MET A 256 10.18 25.60 -20.26
CA MET A 256 8.96 26.39 -20.39
C MET A 256 8.66 26.66 -21.87
N ASP A 257 7.47 26.28 -22.33
CA ASP A 257 6.93 26.74 -23.61
C ASP A 257 6.74 28.27 -23.58
N GLN A 258 7.51 28.96 -24.42
CA GLN A 258 7.59 30.42 -24.50
C GLN A 258 7.22 30.96 -25.89
N ASN A 259 6.57 30.14 -26.74
CA ASN A 259 6.18 30.58 -28.09
C ASN A 259 5.25 31.81 -28.06
N ASN A 260 4.35 31.87 -27.08
CA ASN A 260 3.49 33.02 -26.80
C ASN A 260 2.99 32.99 -25.33
N PRO A 261 2.41 34.09 -24.80
CA PRO A 261 1.93 34.13 -23.41
C PRO A 261 0.88 33.06 -23.06
N LEU A 262 0.01 32.70 -24.01
CA LEU A 262 -1.02 31.68 -23.83
C LEU A 262 -0.38 30.29 -23.71
N ALA A 263 0.64 29.98 -24.51
CA ALA A 263 1.39 28.74 -24.43
C ALA A 263 2.07 28.59 -23.06
N GLY A 264 2.69 29.66 -22.56
CA GLY A 264 3.27 29.69 -21.22
C GLY A 264 2.24 29.48 -20.11
N LEU A 265 1.05 30.09 -20.21
CA LEU A 265 -0.04 29.89 -19.25
C LEU A 265 -0.59 28.46 -19.29
N THR A 266 -0.78 27.91 -20.50
CA THR A 266 -1.28 26.55 -20.72
C THR A 266 -0.31 25.52 -20.16
N HIS A 267 0.99 25.72 -20.38
CA HIS A 267 2.01 24.83 -19.85
C HIS A 267 2.01 24.79 -18.32
N LYS A 268 1.87 25.94 -17.65
CA LYS A 268 1.81 26.03 -16.17
C LYS A 268 0.58 25.33 -15.57
N ARG A 269 -0.52 25.22 -16.32
CA ARG A 269 -1.79 24.61 -15.87
C ARG A 269 -2.00 23.19 -16.41
N ARG A 270 -0.99 22.60 -17.05
CA ARG A 270 -1.04 21.26 -17.63
C ARG A 270 -1.15 20.19 -16.54
N LEU A 271 -2.04 19.23 -16.75
CA LEU A 271 -2.11 18.00 -15.96
C LEU A 271 -1.46 16.87 -16.78
N SER A 272 -0.62 16.07 -16.13
CA SER A 272 0.04 14.92 -16.74
C SER A 272 -0.24 13.66 -15.93
N ALA A 273 -0.73 12.61 -16.58
CA ALA A 273 -0.82 11.26 -16.00
C ALA A 273 0.52 10.50 -16.07
N LEU A 274 1.46 11.00 -16.89
CA LEU A 274 2.77 10.41 -17.10
C LEU A 274 3.79 10.93 -16.08
N GLY A 275 4.77 10.08 -15.74
CA GLY A 275 5.91 10.43 -14.91
C GLY A 275 6.13 9.47 -13.74
N PRO A 276 7.15 9.71 -12.90
CA PRO A 276 7.44 8.87 -11.73
C PRO A 276 6.24 8.77 -10.77
N GLY A 277 5.76 7.54 -10.55
CA GLY A 277 4.59 7.26 -9.71
C GLY A 277 3.23 7.50 -10.39
N GLY A 278 3.23 7.88 -11.68
CA GLY A 278 2.06 7.85 -12.55
C GLY A 278 2.11 6.64 -13.49
N LEU A 279 1.49 6.79 -14.66
CA LEU A 279 1.45 5.75 -15.70
C LEU A 279 2.65 5.90 -16.65
N SER A 280 3.10 4.78 -17.20
CA SER A 280 4.03 4.79 -18.35
C SER A 280 3.22 4.83 -19.64
N ARG A 281 3.79 5.43 -20.70
CA ARG A 281 3.14 5.51 -22.03
C ARG A 281 2.68 4.14 -22.53
N ASP A 282 3.53 3.12 -22.41
CA ASP A 282 3.23 1.77 -22.91
C ASP A 282 2.21 0.99 -22.07
N ARG A 283 1.87 1.49 -20.86
CA ARG A 283 0.88 0.87 -19.97
C ARG A 283 -0.41 1.66 -19.88
N ALA A 284 -0.48 2.85 -20.47
CA ALA A 284 -1.70 3.60 -20.57
C ALA A 284 -2.57 2.94 -21.64
N GLY A 285 -3.60 2.21 -21.22
CA GLY A 285 -4.61 1.67 -22.11
C GLY A 285 -5.53 2.76 -22.65
N MET A 286 -6.41 2.40 -23.59
CA MET A 286 -7.39 3.32 -24.18
C MET A 286 -8.44 3.83 -23.17
N GLU A 287 -8.58 3.16 -22.03
CA GLU A 287 -9.59 3.43 -21.01
C GLU A 287 -9.17 4.54 -20.01
N VAL A 288 -7.91 4.99 -20.04
CA VAL A 288 -7.28 5.86 -19.03
C VAL A 288 -7.42 7.35 -19.32
#